data_AF-A0A4U8U9S8-F1
#
_entry.id   AF-A0A4U8U9S8-F1
#
_cell.length_a   1.000
_cell.length_b   1.000
_cell.length_c   1.000
_cell.angle_alpha   90.00
_cell.angle_beta   90.00
_cell.angle_gamma   90.00
#
_symmetry.space_group_name_H-M   'P 1'
#
loop_
_entity.id
_entity.type
_entity.pdbx_description
1 polymer ?
#
loop_
_entity_poly.entity_id
_entity_poly.type
_entity_poly.pdbx_seq_one_letter_code
_entity_poly.pdbx_strand_id
1 'polypeptide(L)'
;MLLKSAFIALFSLYNVDTTMLKECKSEADKISGCVERIYHSNGRLWMEKPYKNGKKEGVERLYHGDMNIFVEMPFKNDKPEGIRRWYYRNGNIGGEAIYKNGKQEGVIKMYDEGGNLQAEVSALNLILHGDTKLYTEDGKLFILIKAKNGKIISSKCFNDKVLTNEELSEYDILKSAEKAIKSLQEICFKESDFR
;
A
#
# COMPACT_ATOMS: atom_id res chain seq x y z
N MET A 1 29.28 -12.34 -9.48
CA MET A 1 28.22 -13.35 -9.73
C MET A 1 27.39 -13.48 -8.47
N LEU A 2 26.07 -13.36 -8.63
CA LEU A 2 25.08 -13.04 -7.61
C LEU A 2 24.92 -14.14 -6.55
N LEU A 3 25.15 -13.82 -5.28
CA LEU A 3 24.40 -14.47 -4.19
C LEU A 3 23.03 -13.78 -4.13
N LYS A 4 22.03 -14.40 -4.77
CA LYS A 4 20.63 -14.05 -4.49
C LYS A 4 20.30 -14.59 -3.11
N SER A 5 20.22 -13.69 -2.14
CA SER A 5 19.74 -13.95 -0.79
C SER A 5 18.43 -14.72 -0.82
N ALA A 6 18.45 -15.95 -0.32
CA ALA A 6 17.28 -16.76 -0.07
C ALA A 6 16.53 -16.17 1.14
N PHE A 7 15.68 -15.17 0.89
CA PHE A 7 14.58 -14.86 1.80
C PHE A 7 13.52 -15.94 1.60
N ILE A 8 13.62 -17.00 2.40
CA ILE A 8 12.54 -17.96 2.57
C ILE A 8 11.38 -17.18 3.22
N ALA A 9 10.49 -16.68 2.38
CA ALA A 9 9.19 -16.21 2.82
C ALA A 9 8.43 -17.43 3.34
N LEU A 10 8.34 -17.59 4.67
CA LEU A 10 7.29 -18.38 5.29
C LEU A 10 5.96 -17.67 5.03
N PHE A 11 5.43 -17.83 3.82
CA PHE A 11 4.07 -17.47 3.46
C PHE A 11 3.39 -18.72 2.91
N SER A 12 3.06 -19.65 3.79
CA SER A 12 2.09 -20.69 3.50
C SER A 12 1.07 -20.71 4.62
N LEU A 13 -0.20 -20.82 4.24
CA LEU A 13 -1.39 -21.07 5.07
C LEU A 13 -2.36 -19.90 5.33
N TYR A 14 -2.62 -19.02 4.35
CA TYR A 14 -3.92 -18.31 4.28
C TYR A 14 -4.35 -18.02 2.82
N ASN A 15 -4.13 -18.95 1.89
CA ASN A 15 -4.81 -18.93 0.60
C ASN A 15 -6.01 -19.86 0.69
N VAL A 16 -7.05 -19.45 1.43
CA VAL A 16 -8.38 -20.02 1.14
C VAL A 16 -8.75 -19.43 -0.21
N ASP A 17 -8.56 -20.23 -1.25
CA ASP A 17 -8.96 -19.87 -2.60
C ASP A 17 -10.47 -19.58 -2.58
N THR A 18 -10.83 -18.31 -2.77
CA THR A 18 -12.23 -17.86 -2.71
C THR A 18 -13.06 -18.48 -3.83
N THR A 19 -12.41 -19.06 -4.85
CA THR A 19 -13.08 -19.81 -5.92
C THR A 19 -13.78 -21.08 -5.41
N MET A 20 -13.36 -21.61 -4.25
CA MET A 20 -13.95 -22.81 -3.64
C MET A 20 -15.09 -22.50 -2.65
N LEU A 21 -15.33 -21.23 -2.32
CA LEU A 21 -16.40 -20.83 -1.42
C LEU A 21 -17.72 -20.66 -2.18
N LYS A 22 -18.81 -21.22 -1.63
CA LYS A 22 -20.17 -20.94 -2.09
C LYS A 22 -20.49 -19.45 -1.93
N GLU A 23 -21.36 -18.92 -2.79
CA GLU A 23 -21.85 -17.55 -2.62
C GLU A 23 -22.76 -17.42 -1.39
N CYS A 24 -22.63 -16.30 -0.68
CA CYS A 24 -23.54 -15.96 0.42
C CYS A 24 -24.94 -15.69 -0.13
N LYS A 25 -25.94 -16.49 0.25
CA LYS A 25 -27.35 -16.26 -0.07
C LYS A 25 -28.18 -15.85 1.14
N SER A 26 -27.65 -16.07 2.34
CA SER A 26 -28.29 -15.79 3.63
C SER A 26 -27.26 -15.49 4.72
N GLU A 27 -27.72 -14.97 5.86
CA GLU A 27 -26.87 -14.79 7.04
C GLU A 27 -26.38 -16.13 7.62
N ALA A 28 -27.17 -17.21 7.47
CA ALA A 28 -26.74 -18.56 7.85
C ALA A 28 -25.52 -19.02 7.02
N ASP A 29 -25.42 -18.61 5.75
CA ASP A 29 -24.26 -18.92 4.92
C ASP A 29 -23.01 -18.22 5.46
N LYS A 30 -23.11 -16.95 5.87
CA LYS A 30 -21.99 -16.19 6.47
C LYS A 30 -21.50 -16.82 7.77
N ILE A 31 -22.39 -17.44 8.55
CA ILE A 31 -22.03 -18.24 9.73
C ILE A 31 -21.26 -19.50 9.30
N SER A 32 -21.77 -20.25 8.33
CA SER A 32 -21.14 -21.51 7.88
C SER A 32 -19.82 -21.34 7.11
N GLY A 33 -19.64 -20.21 6.42
CA GLY A 33 -18.59 -20.01 5.44
C GLY A 33 -19.15 -19.74 4.05
N CYS A 34 -18.89 -18.56 3.49
CA CYS A 34 -19.28 -18.19 2.12
C CYS A 34 -18.47 -16.98 1.62
N VAL A 35 -18.64 -16.62 0.35
CA VAL A 35 -18.11 -15.39 -0.24
C VAL A 35 -19.24 -14.54 -0.79
N GLU A 36 -19.28 -13.26 -0.40
CA GLU A 36 -20.19 -12.28 -0.98
C GLU A 36 -19.51 -11.66 -2.19
N ARG A 37 -20.16 -11.75 -3.35
CA ARG A 37 -19.66 -11.17 -4.61
C ARG A 37 -20.51 -9.96 -4.99
N ILE A 38 -19.85 -8.84 -5.23
CA ILE A 38 -20.50 -7.61 -5.66
C ILE A 38 -20.06 -7.32 -7.08
N TYR A 39 -21.03 -7.02 -7.94
CA TYR A 39 -20.82 -6.78 -9.37
C TYR A 39 -21.18 -5.33 -9.72
N HIS A 40 -20.51 -4.77 -10.72
CA HIS A 40 -20.92 -3.53 -11.35
C HIS A 40 -22.25 -3.70 -12.11
N SER A 41 -22.88 -2.59 -12.50
CA SER A 41 -24.13 -2.62 -13.31
C SER A 41 -23.98 -3.33 -14.66
N ASN A 42 -22.75 -3.44 -15.19
CA ASN A 42 -22.44 -4.18 -16.40
C ASN A 42 -22.15 -5.68 -16.16
N GLY A 43 -22.35 -6.19 -14.94
CA GLY A 43 -22.15 -7.58 -14.56
C GLY A 43 -20.70 -7.99 -14.28
N ARG A 44 -19.72 -7.09 -14.39
CA ARG A 44 -18.32 -7.41 -14.05
C ARG A 44 -18.13 -7.48 -12.53
N LEU A 45 -17.37 -8.47 -12.07
CA LEU A 45 -17.04 -8.63 -10.66
C LEU A 45 -16.24 -7.41 -10.18
N TRP A 46 -16.72 -6.77 -9.11
CA TRP A 46 -16.09 -5.62 -8.49
C TRP A 46 -15.38 -6.02 -7.20
N MET A 47 -15.96 -6.94 -6.43
CA MET A 47 -15.47 -7.26 -5.09
C MET A 47 -15.85 -8.67 -4.64
N GLU A 48 -14.95 -9.32 -3.90
CA GLU A 48 -15.19 -10.56 -3.16
C GLU A 48 -14.92 -10.34 -1.67
N LYS A 49 -15.88 -10.72 -0.82
CA LYS A 49 -15.77 -10.64 0.65
C LYS A 49 -16.02 -12.01 1.29
N PRO A 50 -14.98 -12.71 1.76
CA PRO A 50 -15.16 -13.99 2.43
C PRO A 50 -15.66 -13.78 3.87
N TYR A 51 -16.63 -14.61 4.28
CA TYR A 51 -17.18 -14.65 5.63
C TYR A 51 -17.05 -16.04 6.23
N LYS A 52 -16.85 -16.10 7.55
CA LYS A 52 -16.90 -17.30 8.38
C LYS A 52 -17.34 -16.92 9.79
N ASN A 53 -18.16 -17.74 10.43
CA ASN A 53 -18.72 -17.46 11.76
C ASN A 53 -19.45 -16.10 11.84
N GLY A 54 -20.04 -15.67 10.73
CA GLY A 54 -20.78 -14.41 10.62
C GLY A 54 -19.89 -13.16 10.50
N LYS A 55 -18.58 -13.34 10.35
CA LYS A 55 -17.58 -12.26 10.30
C LYS A 55 -16.75 -12.34 9.04
N LYS A 56 -16.22 -11.22 8.56
CA LYS A 56 -15.21 -11.21 7.49
C LYS A 56 -13.97 -11.95 7.96
N GLU A 57 -13.56 -12.95 7.18
CA GLU A 57 -12.46 -13.86 7.49
C GLU A 57 -11.84 -14.35 6.17
N GLY A 58 -10.54 -14.08 5.97
CA GLY A 58 -9.84 -14.35 4.71
C GLY A 58 -9.50 -13.07 3.95
N VAL A 59 -9.17 -13.19 2.66
CA VAL A 59 -8.72 -12.05 1.85
C VAL A 59 -9.90 -11.44 1.08
N GLU A 60 -10.25 -10.20 1.41
CA GLU A 60 -11.14 -9.38 0.60
C GLU A 60 -10.39 -8.91 -0.65
N ARG A 61 -11.01 -9.05 -1.82
CA ARG A 61 -10.43 -8.65 -3.10
C ARG A 61 -11.31 -7.63 -3.79
N LEU A 62 -10.70 -6.59 -4.32
CA LEU A 62 -11.34 -5.64 -5.22
C LEU A 62 -10.69 -5.79 -6.59
N TYR A 63 -11.46 -5.57 -7.64
CA TYR A 63 -11.01 -5.73 -9.02
C TYR A 63 -11.10 -4.41 -9.79
N HIS A 64 -10.16 -4.22 -10.70
CA HIS A 64 -10.23 -3.22 -11.75
C HIS A 64 -11.34 -3.58 -12.75
N GLY A 65 -11.73 -2.63 -13.61
CA GLY A 65 -12.74 -2.87 -14.64
C GLY A 65 -12.36 -3.93 -15.67
N ASP A 66 -11.06 -4.24 -15.82
CA ASP A 66 -10.51 -5.31 -16.66
C ASP A 66 -10.38 -6.66 -15.92
N MET A 67 -10.92 -6.76 -14.70
CA MET A 67 -10.88 -7.93 -13.82
C MET A 67 -9.51 -8.27 -13.23
N ASN A 68 -8.48 -7.45 -13.43
CA ASN A 68 -7.24 -7.58 -12.67
C ASN A 68 -7.47 -7.17 -11.21
N ILE A 69 -6.76 -7.80 -10.28
CA ILE A 69 -6.86 -7.46 -8.86
C ILE A 69 -6.40 -6.02 -8.67
N PHE A 70 -7.21 -5.23 -7.97
CA PHE A 70 -6.90 -3.85 -7.57
C PHE A 70 -6.40 -3.79 -6.12
N VAL A 71 -7.03 -4.53 -5.22
CA VAL A 71 -6.68 -4.56 -3.79
C VAL A 71 -6.84 -5.97 -3.25
N GLU A 72 -5.92 -6.38 -2.39
CA GLU A 72 -6.08 -7.51 -1.48
C GLU A 72 -5.95 -7.02 -0.04
N MET A 73 -6.94 -7.35 0.78
CA MET A 73 -7.00 -6.94 2.17
C MET A 73 -7.35 -8.14 3.06
N PRO A 74 -6.38 -8.68 3.80
CA PRO A 74 -6.64 -9.78 4.74
C PRO A 74 -7.49 -9.31 5.93
N PHE A 75 -8.50 -10.10 6.28
CA PHE A 75 -9.37 -9.91 7.43
C PHE A 75 -9.34 -11.13 8.35
N LYS A 76 -9.41 -10.85 9.65
CA LYS A 76 -9.61 -11.83 10.73
C LYS A 76 -10.63 -11.26 11.72
N ASN A 77 -11.74 -11.95 11.92
CA ASN A 77 -12.84 -11.50 12.79
C ASN A 77 -13.27 -10.04 12.54
N ASP A 78 -13.63 -9.71 11.30
CA ASP A 78 -14.03 -8.37 10.83
C ASP A 78 -12.93 -7.29 10.83
N LYS A 79 -11.73 -7.62 11.33
CA LYS A 79 -10.63 -6.66 11.42
C LYS A 79 -9.58 -6.93 10.34
N PRO A 80 -9.09 -5.89 9.67
CA PRO A 80 -7.90 -6.00 8.83
C PRO A 80 -6.71 -6.54 9.63
N GLU A 81 -6.06 -7.60 9.15
CA GLU A 81 -4.99 -8.31 9.85
C GLU A 81 -4.01 -8.95 8.86
N GLY A 82 -2.84 -8.35 8.69
CA GLY A 82 -1.82 -8.79 7.73
C GLY A 82 -1.42 -7.70 6.74
N ILE A 83 -0.86 -8.10 5.61
CA ILE A 83 -0.37 -7.17 4.57
C ILE A 83 -1.50 -6.87 3.59
N ARG A 84 -1.96 -5.62 3.58
CA ARG A 84 -2.79 -5.08 2.50
C ARG A 84 -1.90 -4.77 1.30
N ARG A 85 -2.34 -5.16 0.11
CA ARG A 85 -1.67 -4.82 -1.16
C ARG A 85 -2.64 -4.11 -2.09
N TRP A 86 -2.14 -3.17 -2.88
CA TRP A 86 -2.86 -2.63 -4.02
C TRP A 86 -1.97 -2.69 -5.25
N TYR A 87 -2.61 -2.81 -6.41
CA TYR A 87 -1.95 -3.18 -7.65
C TYR A 87 -2.34 -2.23 -8.77
N TYR A 88 -1.39 -1.98 -9.66
CA TYR A 88 -1.63 -1.35 -10.95
C TYR A 88 -2.40 -2.28 -11.88
N ARG A 89 -2.97 -1.74 -12.96
CA ARG A 89 -3.73 -2.53 -13.94
C ARG A 89 -2.87 -3.58 -14.65
N ASN A 90 -1.56 -3.38 -14.73
CA ASN A 90 -0.62 -4.36 -15.28
C ASN A 90 -0.33 -5.54 -14.33
N GLY A 91 -0.91 -5.54 -13.11
CA GLY A 91 -0.71 -6.58 -12.11
C GLY A 91 0.49 -6.37 -11.19
N ASN A 92 1.33 -5.36 -11.44
CA ASN A 92 2.43 -5.01 -10.55
C ASN A 92 1.88 -4.39 -9.26
N ILE A 93 2.57 -4.66 -8.15
CA ILE A 93 2.24 -4.07 -6.85
C ILE A 93 2.46 -2.56 -6.93
N GLY A 94 1.44 -1.77 -6.63
CA GLY A 94 1.56 -0.32 -6.44
C GLY A 94 1.84 0.07 -5.00
N GLY A 95 1.56 -0.81 -4.04
CA GLY A 95 2.05 -0.66 -2.68
C GLY A 95 1.51 -1.67 -1.68
N GLU A 96 2.09 -1.60 -0.49
CA GLU A 96 1.83 -2.52 0.62
C GLU A 96 1.74 -1.77 1.94
N ALA A 97 0.83 -2.19 2.82
CA ALA A 97 0.68 -1.64 4.17
C ALA A 97 0.35 -2.75 5.18
N ILE A 98 0.95 -2.70 6.36
CA ILE A 98 0.73 -3.69 7.42
C ILE A 98 -0.44 -3.25 8.29
N TYR A 99 -1.37 -4.17 8.55
CA TYR A 99 -2.48 -3.99 9.48
C TYR A 99 -2.41 -4.99 10.61
N LYS A 100 -2.69 -4.52 11.83
CA LYS A 100 -2.79 -5.34 13.04
C LYS A 100 -3.98 -4.89 13.85
N ASN A 101 -4.87 -5.80 14.23
CA ASN A 101 -6.10 -5.50 14.97
C ASN A 101 -6.95 -4.39 14.32
N GLY A 102 -6.96 -4.33 12.98
CA GLY A 102 -7.67 -3.33 12.19
C GLY A 102 -7.03 -1.95 12.11
N LYS A 103 -5.82 -1.78 12.65
CA LYS A 103 -5.05 -0.53 12.60
C LYS A 103 -3.87 -0.67 11.66
N GLN A 104 -3.59 0.36 10.87
CA GLN A 104 -2.38 0.41 10.08
C GLN A 104 -1.18 0.66 11.01
N GLU A 105 -0.16 -0.18 10.90
CA GLU A 105 1.09 -0.08 11.65
C GLU A 105 2.30 -0.19 10.69
N GLY A 106 3.43 0.38 11.10
CA GLY A 106 4.70 0.22 10.40
C GLY A 106 4.84 1.06 9.12
N VAL A 107 5.64 0.54 8.19
CA VAL A 107 6.03 1.22 6.96
C VAL A 107 5.08 0.85 5.82
N ILE A 108 4.55 1.86 5.16
CA ILE A 108 3.84 1.74 3.88
C ILE A 108 4.88 1.83 2.77
N LYS A 109 4.86 0.87 1.83
CA LYS A 109 5.72 0.88 0.64
C LYS A 109 4.91 1.27 -0.57
N MET A 110 5.45 2.12 -1.42
CA MET A 110 4.84 2.52 -2.70
C MET A 110 5.83 2.28 -3.83
N TYR A 111 5.33 1.70 -4.91
CA TYR A 111 6.11 1.35 -6.09
C TYR A 111 5.53 2.06 -7.31
N ASP A 112 6.31 2.22 -8.37
CA ASP A 112 5.82 2.66 -9.67
C ASP A 112 5.24 1.50 -10.49
N GLU A 113 4.70 1.81 -11.68
CA GLU A 113 4.13 0.79 -12.57
C GLU A 113 5.17 -0.24 -13.07
N GLY A 114 6.46 0.10 -13.04
CA GLY A 114 7.57 -0.81 -13.35
C GLY A 114 7.96 -1.71 -12.19
N GLY A 115 7.42 -1.47 -11.00
CA GLY A 115 7.73 -2.20 -9.77
C GLY A 115 8.93 -1.64 -8.99
N ASN A 116 9.44 -0.46 -9.34
CA ASN A 116 10.53 0.18 -8.60
C ASN A 116 9.99 0.85 -7.34
N LEU A 117 10.71 0.73 -6.22
CA LEU A 117 10.33 1.34 -4.96
C LEU A 117 10.49 2.87 -5.04
N GLN A 118 9.38 3.60 -4.87
CA GLN A 118 9.37 5.07 -4.87
C GLN A 118 9.32 5.67 -3.47
N ALA A 119 8.67 5.00 -2.52
CA ALA A 119 8.56 5.53 -1.16
C ALA A 119 8.46 4.46 -0.08
N GLU A 120 9.02 4.79 1.08
CA GLU A 120 8.77 4.12 2.36
C GLU A 120 8.24 5.16 3.34
N VAL A 121 7.00 5.00 3.79
CA VAL A 121 6.31 5.97 4.65
C VAL A 121 6.00 5.34 5.99
N SER A 122 6.66 5.80 7.05
CA SER A 122 6.30 5.37 8.41
C SER A 122 5.00 6.07 8.84
N ALA A 123 3.96 5.29 9.09
CA ALA A 123 2.66 5.80 9.49
C ALA A 123 2.05 4.96 10.62
N LEU A 124 1.27 5.63 11.48
CA LEU A 124 0.44 5.00 12.49
C LEU A 124 -1.00 5.44 12.27
N ASN A 125 -1.89 4.49 11.98
CA ASN A 125 -3.27 4.77 11.59
C ASN A 125 -3.37 5.78 10.42
N LEU A 126 -2.50 5.64 9.41
CA LEU A 126 -2.43 6.52 8.24
C LEU A 126 -2.00 7.97 8.55
N ILE A 127 -1.51 8.23 9.76
CA ILE A 127 -0.92 9.51 10.13
C ILE A 127 0.61 9.36 10.12
N LEU A 128 1.32 10.26 9.44
CA LEU A 128 2.78 10.23 9.36
C LEU A 128 3.41 10.20 10.76
N HIS A 129 4.24 9.18 11.01
CA HIS A 129 4.90 8.97 12.29
C HIS A 129 6.19 8.17 12.06
N GLY A 130 7.34 8.84 12.22
CA GLY A 130 8.65 8.29 11.93
C GLY A 130 9.25 8.86 10.65
N ASP A 131 10.05 8.05 9.98
CA ASP A 131 10.79 8.45 8.79
C ASP A 131 9.99 8.11 7.52
N THR A 132 9.88 9.08 6.62
CA THR A 132 9.43 8.93 5.24
C THR A 132 10.62 9.12 4.31
N LYS A 133 10.84 8.14 3.44
CA LYS A 133 11.91 8.15 2.44
C LYS A 133 11.28 8.16 1.06
N LEU A 134 11.75 9.04 0.19
CA LEU A 134 11.46 9.03 -1.23
C LEU A 134 12.72 8.65 -2.00
N TYR A 135 12.55 7.91 -3.07
CA TYR A 135 13.66 7.39 -3.88
C TYR A 135 13.58 7.93 -5.31
N THR A 136 14.74 8.06 -5.95
CA THR A 136 14.85 8.27 -7.40
C THR A 136 14.50 7.00 -8.17
N GLU A 137 14.33 7.11 -9.48
CA GLU A 137 14.06 5.97 -10.38
C GLU A 137 15.18 4.90 -10.34
N ASP A 138 16.44 5.31 -10.14
CA ASP A 138 17.57 4.40 -9.96
C ASP A 138 17.72 3.86 -8.52
N GLY A 139 16.73 4.11 -7.65
CA GLY A 139 16.64 3.55 -6.30
C GLY A 139 17.50 4.26 -5.24
N LYS A 140 18.07 5.43 -5.54
CA LYS A 140 18.83 6.21 -4.56
C LYS A 140 17.90 7.02 -3.67
N LEU A 141 18.30 7.20 -2.40
CA LEU A 141 17.55 8.06 -1.48
C LEU A 141 17.54 9.49 -2.02
N PHE A 142 16.35 10.00 -2.27
CA PHE A 142 16.12 11.33 -2.80
C PHE A 142 15.79 12.34 -1.69
N ILE A 143 14.85 11.99 -0.81
CA ILE A 143 14.38 12.85 0.28
C ILE A 143 14.15 12.01 1.54
N LEU A 144 14.51 12.59 2.69
CA LEU A 144 14.19 12.07 4.01
C LEU A 144 13.36 13.11 4.78
N ILE A 145 12.16 12.71 5.21
CA ILE A 145 11.26 13.50 6.06
C ILE A 145 11.08 12.76 7.38
N LYS A 146 11.21 13.46 8.50
CA LYS A 146 10.91 12.93 9.84
C LYS A 146 9.63 13.60 10.33
N ALA A 147 8.66 12.82 10.75
CA ALA A 147 7.38 13.33 11.26
C ALA A 147 7.00 12.68 12.59
N LYS A 148 6.20 13.39 13.39
CA LYS A 148 5.57 12.85 14.60
C LYS A 148 4.14 13.34 14.69
N ASN A 149 3.20 12.39 14.73
CA ASN A 149 1.76 12.67 14.83
C ASN A 149 1.27 13.62 13.72
N GLY A 150 1.70 13.35 12.49
CA GLY A 150 1.34 14.13 11.30
C GLY A 150 2.13 15.42 11.12
N LYS A 151 2.94 15.84 12.10
CA LYS A 151 3.75 17.06 12.00
C LYS A 151 5.16 16.72 11.53
N ILE A 152 5.61 17.41 10.49
CA ILE A 152 6.99 17.33 10.02
C ILE A 152 7.90 17.98 11.08
N ILE A 153 8.92 17.24 11.50
CA ILE A 153 9.97 17.69 12.43
C ILE A 153 11.17 18.20 11.67
N SER A 154 11.55 17.49 10.60
CA SER A 154 12.68 17.86 9.75
C SER A 154 12.54 17.19 8.39
N SER A 155 13.17 17.79 7.39
CA SER A 155 13.12 17.31 6.01
C SER A 155 14.38 17.74 5.28
N LYS A 156 14.96 16.82 4.50
CA LYS A 156 16.11 17.13 3.66
C LYS A 156 16.12 16.37 2.36
N CYS A 157 16.64 17.01 1.33
CA CYS A 157 17.04 16.41 0.07
C CYS A 157 18.30 15.56 0.24
N PHE A 158 18.66 14.82 -0.82
CA PHE A 158 19.88 14.01 -0.89
C PHE A 158 21.18 14.83 -0.73
N ASN A 159 21.16 16.12 -1.08
CA ASN A 159 22.26 17.07 -0.95
C ASN A 159 22.23 17.87 0.36
N ASP A 160 21.52 17.37 1.38
CA ASP A 160 21.32 17.99 2.69
C ASP A 160 20.60 19.35 2.68
N LYS A 161 20.09 19.82 1.53
CA LYS A 161 19.19 20.97 1.47
C LYS A 161 17.96 20.69 2.32
N VAL A 162 17.69 21.58 3.27
CA VAL A 162 16.51 21.50 4.14
C VAL A 162 15.27 21.97 3.36
N LEU A 163 14.21 21.18 3.39
CA LEU A 163 12.92 21.54 2.80
C LEU A 163 12.03 22.21 3.85
N THR A 164 11.30 23.25 3.47
CA THR A 164 10.35 23.92 4.37
C THR A 164 9.01 23.19 4.41
N ASN A 165 8.17 23.54 5.40
CA ASN A 165 6.82 22.98 5.48
C ASN A 165 5.95 23.44 4.30
N GLU A 166 6.12 24.67 3.82
CA GLU A 166 5.41 25.20 2.66
C GLU A 166 5.73 24.36 1.42
N GLU A 167 7.01 24.07 1.17
CA GLU A 167 7.48 23.23 0.06
C GLU A 167 6.95 21.79 0.14
N LEU A 168 6.56 21.31 1.32
CA LEU A 168 6.02 19.95 1.50
C LEU A 168 4.48 19.91 1.57
N SER A 169 3.84 21.04 1.90
CA SER A 169 2.40 21.13 2.15
C SER A 169 1.52 20.85 0.93
N GLU A 170 2.09 21.00 -0.27
CA GLU A 170 1.42 20.75 -1.54
C GLU A 170 1.29 19.26 -1.88
N TYR A 171 2.02 18.40 -1.16
CA TYR A 171 2.24 17.01 -1.55
C TYR A 171 1.70 16.03 -0.51
N ASP A 172 0.58 15.38 -0.84
CA ASP A 172 0.09 14.24 -0.09
C ASP A 172 0.80 12.97 -0.58
N ILE A 173 1.95 12.67 0.05
CA ILE A 173 2.79 11.51 -0.28
C ILE A 173 1.99 10.21 -0.21
N LEU A 174 1.01 10.11 0.70
CA LEU A 174 0.16 8.94 0.83
C LEU A 174 -0.83 8.77 -0.32
N LYS A 175 -1.09 9.83 -1.10
CA LYS A 175 -1.92 9.77 -2.31
C LYS A 175 -1.11 9.46 -3.57
N SER A 176 0.08 10.04 -3.72
CA SER A 176 0.93 9.82 -4.90
C SER A 176 2.39 10.15 -4.62
N ALA A 177 3.22 9.11 -4.45
CA ALA A 177 4.67 9.25 -4.33
C ALA A 177 5.28 9.85 -5.61
N GLU A 178 4.86 9.37 -6.78
CA GLU A 178 5.36 9.84 -8.08
C GLU A 178 5.20 11.35 -8.26
N LYS A 179 3.99 11.87 -7.98
CA LYS A 179 3.71 13.30 -8.09
C LYS A 179 4.57 14.11 -7.11
N ALA A 180 4.71 13.64 -5.88
CA ALA A 180 5.57 14.28 -4.89
C ALA A 180 7.04 14.31 -5.34
N ILE A 181 7.57 13.19 -5.83
CA ILE A 181 8.94 13.09 -6.34
C ILE A 181 9.16 14.07 -7.49
N LYS A 182 8.29 14.05 -8.51
CA LYS A 182 8.41 14.91 -9.69
C LYS A 182 8.44 16.40 -9.34
N SER A 183 7.59 16.83 -8.41
CA SER A 183 7.57 18.23 -8.00
C SER A 183 8.78 18.62 -7.15
N LEU A 184 9.19 17.75 -6.22
CA LEU A 184 10.32 18.03 -5.33
C LEU A 184 11.68 17.93 -6.03
N GLN A 185 11.77 17.25 -7.18
CA GLN A 185 12.95 17.26 -8.06
C GLN A 185 13.39 18.69 -8.36
N GLU A 186 12.48 19.57 -8.77
CA GLU A 186 12.85 20.94 -9.07
C GLU A 186 13.49 21.65 -7.87
N ILE A 187 12.98 21.43 -6.66
CA ILE A 187 13.45 22.10 -5.44
C ILE A 187 14.81 21.58 -4.99
N CYS A 188 14.97 20.25 -4.98
CA CYS A 188 16.19 19.59 -4.53
C CYS A 188 17.36 19.74 -5.53
N PHE A 189 17.08 19.91 -6.83
CA PHE A 189 18.10 20.08 -7.87
C PHE A 189 18.38 21.56 -8.24
N LYS A 190 17.51 22.52 -7.90
CA LYS A 190 17.67 23.95 -8.32
C LYS A 190 18.88 24.71 -7.74
N GLU A 191 19.78 24.09 -6.99
CA GLU A 191 20.99 24.75 -6.46
C GLU A 191 22.28 23.94 -6.63
N SER A 192 22.26 22.78 -7.29
CA SER A 192 23.45 21.92 -7.43
C SER A 192 24.29 22.12 -8.70
N ASP A 193 23.92 23.05 -9.59
CA ASP A 193 24.61 23.26 -10.89
C ASP A 193 25.42 24.57 -10.99
N PHE A 194 25.72 25.24 -9.88
CA PHE A 194 26.63 26.40 -9.86
C PHE A 194 27.67 26.30 -8.74
N ARG A 195 28.62 25.37 -8.86
CA ARG A 195 30.00 25.54 -8.34
C ARG A 195 31.00 24.80 -9.20
#